data_AF-A0A430H3F5-F1
#
_entry.id   AF-A0A430H3F5-F1
#
_cell.length_a   1.000
_cell.length_b   1.000
_cell.length_c   1.000
_cell.angle_alpha   90.00
_cell.angle_beta   90.00
_cell.angle_gamma   90.00
#
_symmetry.space_group_name_H-M   'P 1'
#
loop_
_entity.id
_entity.type
_entity.pdbx_description
1 polymer ?
#
loop_
_entity_poly.entity_id
_entity_poly.type
_entity_poly.pdbx_seq_one_letter_code
_entity_poly.pdbx_strand_id
1 'polypeptide(L)'
;MGRSIFFLGIVMAAAAFAVSAQTRKPFPPGVVGVMRIDAGTDYVFLDRPTTVGGACKGWKAVSIQAPGPAGSGITNLMCWKESNGQLLTATEAKVSPQIAPMSLIR
;
A
#
# COMPACT_ATOMS: atom_id res chain seq x y z
N MET A 1 -22.46 4.17 -64.19
CA MET A 1 -22.88 3.72 -62.85
C MET A 1 -22.52 2.25 -62.72
N GLY A 2 -21.85 1.70 -61.71
CA GLY A 2 -21.33 2.20 -60.44
C GLY A 2 -20.31 1.17 -59.89
N ARG A 3 -19.34 1.67 -59.12
CA ARG A 3 -18.13 1.00 -58.62
C ARG A 3 -18.41 -0.19 -57.69
N SER A 4 -17.83 -1.35 -58.00
CA SER A 4 -17.63 -2.45 -57.05
C SER A 4 -16.53 -2.09 -56.05
N ILE A 5 -16.86 -2.01 -54.77
CA ILE A 5 -15.89 -1.92 -53.67
C ILE A 5 -16.29 -2.96 -52.62
N PHE A 6 -15.50 -4.04 -52.56
CA PHE A 6 -15.54 -5.02 -51.49
C PHE A 6 -15.04 -4.35 -50.21
N PHE A 7 -15.93 -4.03 -49.28
CA PHE A 7 -15.55 -3.67 -47.92
C PHE A 7 -15.33 -4.94 -47.12
N LEU A 8 -14.08 -5.39 -47.09
CA LEU A 8 -13.59 -6.39 -46.16
C LEU A 8 -13.66 -5.77 -44.75
N GLY A 9 -14.75 -6.01 -44.05
CA GLY A 9 -14.96 -5.54 -42.68
C GLY A 9 -13.98 -6.22 -41.73
N ILE A 10 -12.88 -5.52 -41.41
CA ILE A 10 -12.00 -5.90 -40.31
C ILE A 10 -12.79 -5.69 -39.02
N VAL A 11 -13.27 -6.78 -38.43
CA VAL A 11 -13.78 -6.78 -37.06
C VAL A 11 -12.58 -6.52 -36.15
N MET A 12 -12.32 -5.26 -35.81
CA MET A 12 -11.48 -4.94 -34.67
C MET A 12 -12.22 -5.43 -33.42
N ALA A 13 -11.90 -6.63 -32.98
CA ALA A 13 -12.18 -7.06 -31.62
C ALA A 13 -11.37 -6.15 -30.70
N ALA A 14 -12.02 -5.08 -30.21
CA ALA A 14 -11.50 -4.31 -29.10
C ALA A 14 -11.45 -5.26 -27.90
N ALA A 15 -10.28 -5.87 -27.69
CA ALA A 15 -9.96 -6.50 -26.43
C ALA A 15 -10.03 -5.38 -25.39
N ALA A 16 -11.19 -5.26 -24.74
CA ALA A 16 -11.34 -4.45 -23.56
C ALA A 16 -10.37 -5.04 -22.54
N PHE A 17 -9.24 -4.36 -22.34
CA PHE A 17 -8.42 -4.57 -21.16
C PHE A 17 -9.32 -4.20 -19.99
N ALA A 18 -10.02 -5.20 -19.44
CA ALA A 18 -10.56 -5.14 -18.11
C ALA A 18 -9.35 -5.11 -17.18
N VAL A 19 -8.72 -3.93 -17.08
CA VAL A 19 -7.92 -3.57 -15.92
C VAL A 19 -8.91 -3.71 -14.78
N SER A 20 -8.82 -4.82 -14.04
CA SER A 20 -9.48 -4.96 -12.76
C SER A 20 -8.83 -3.90 -11.86
N ALA A 21 -9.33 -2.67 -11.93
CA ALA A 21 -9.25 -1.74 -10.84
C ALA A 21 -10.04 -2.39 -9.71
N GLN A 22 -9.37 -3.30 -8.99
CA GLN A 22 -9.86 -3.78 -7.72
C GLN A 22 -10.07 -2.51 -6.90
N THR A 23 -11.33 -2.12 -6.73
CA THR A 23 -11.74 -1.02 -5.87
C THR A 23 -11.32 -1.42 -4.46
N ARG A 24 -10.05 -1.15 -4.13
CA ARG A 24 -9.51 -1.32 -2.79
C ARG A 24 -10.41 -0.48 -1.91
N LYS A 25 -11.13 -1.13 -1.01
CA LYS A 25 -11.98 -0.48 -0.02
C LYS A 25 -11.16 0.69 0.57
N PRO A 26 -11.69 1.93 0.59
CA PRO A 26 -10.94 3.06 1.10
C PRO A 26 -10.42 2.72 2.49
N PHE A 27 -9.12 2.91 2.71
CA PHE A 27 -8.55 2.69 4.02
C PHE A 27 -9.25 3.59 5.05
N PRO A 28 -9.35 3.16 6.33
CA PRO A 28 -9.84 4.02 7.39
C PRO A 28 -9.09 5.37 7.41
N PRO A 29 -9.73 6.46 7.86
CA PRO A 29 -9.08 7.77 7.94
C PRO A 29 -7.74 7.70 8.68
N GLY A 30 -6.70 8.27 8.08
CA GLY A 30 -5.35 8.26 8.65
C GLY A 30 -4.56 6.97 8.44
N VAL A 31 -5.06 6.02 7.64
CA VAL A 31 -4.31 4.83 7.19
C VAL A 31 -3.83 5.06 5.75
N VAL A 32 -2.52 5.02 5.54
CA VAL A 32 -1.88 5.12 4.22
C VAL A 32 -1.84 3.77 3.53
N GLY A 33 -1.77 2.68 4.30
CA GLY A 33 -1.77 1.33 3.76
C GLY A 33 -1.68 0.26 4.82
N VAL A 34 -1.84 -0.98 4.38
CA VAL A 34 -1.77 -2.19 5.22
C VAL A 34 -0.91 -3.21 4.51
N MET A 35 0.16 -3.66 5.17
CA MET A 35 0.98 -4.78 4.73
C MET A 35 0.70 -5.98 5.62
N ARG A 36 0.20 -7.07 5.03
CA ARG A 36 0.03 -8.34 5.73
C ARG A 36 1.31 -9.14 5.60
N ILE A 37 1.93 -9.45 6.75
CA ILE A 37 3.21 -10.17 6.77
C ILE A 37 2.99 -11.69 6.79
N ASP A 38 2.03 -12.18 7.60
CA ASP A 38 1.76 -13.62 7.80
C ASP A 38 0.28 -13.87 8.18
N ALA A 39 -0.03 -15.08 8.68
CA ALA A 39 -1.36 -15.60 9.07
C ALA A 39 -2.06 -14.81 10.20
N GLY A 40 -2.33 -13.53 9.95
CA GLY A 40 -3.18 -12.66 10.74
C GLY A 40 -2.50 -11.42 11.34
N THR A 41 -1.22 -11.17 11.05
CA THR A 41 -0.55 -9.93 11.49
C THR A 41 -0.55 -8.89 10.38
N ASP A 42 -1.23 -7.78 10.62
CA ASP A 42 -1.34 -6.65 9.70
C ASP A 42 -0.53 -5.44 10.21
N TYR A 43 0.40 -4.98 9.39
CA TYR A 43 1.17 -3.76 9.62
C TYR A 43 0.42 -2.60 8.97
N VAL A 44 -0.19 -1.76 9.79
CA VAL A 44 -0.98 -0.62 9.35
C VAL A 44 -0.12 0.64 9.42
N PHE A 45 0.14 1.22 8.26
CA PHE A 45 0.94 2.43 8.09
C PHE A 45 0.03 3.64 8.26
N LEU A 46 0.26 4.42 9.31
CA LEU A 46 -0.61 5.55 9.65
C LEU A 46 -0.03 6.86 9.13
N ASP A 47 -0.89 7.78 8.71
CA ASP A 47 -0.53 9.15 8.32
C ASP A 47 -0.49 10.10 9.52
N ARG A 48 0.12 9.64 10.62
CA ARG A 48 0.29 10.46 11.82
C ARG A 48 1.70 10.31 12.38
N PRO A 49 2.26 11.34 13.02
CA PRO A 49 3.56 11.24 13.67
C PRO A 49 3.59 10.11 14.71
N THR A 50 4.74 9.44 14.82
CA THR A 50 5.01 8.51 15.90
C THR A 50 5.41 9.26 17.18
N THR A 51 5.11 8.69 18.34
CA THR A 51 5.64 9.18 19.63
C THR A 51 6.96 8.51 20.00
N VAL A 52 7.45 7.58 19.18
CA VAL A 52 8.70 6.85 19.40
C VAL A 52 9.90 7.76 19.15
N GLY A 53 10.83 7.80 20.11
CA GLY A 53 12.08 8.56 20.00
C GLY A 53 13.14 7.89 19.13
N GLY A 54 14.39 8.31 19.31
CA GLY A 54 15.55 7.69 18.64
C GLY A 54 15.49 7.78 17.11
N ALA A 55 15.70 6.65 16.44
CA ALA A 55 15.69 6.57 14.97
C ALA A 55 14.31 6.87 14.35
N CYS A 56 13.25 6.85 15.15
CA CYS A 56 11.88 7.17 14.74
C CYS A 56 11.52 8.65 14.80
N LYS A 57 12.44 9.52 15.27
CA LYS A 57 12.17 10.94 15.39
C LYS A 57 11.80 11.58 14.05
N GLY A 58 10.60 12.16 13.97
CA GLY A 58 10.07 12.81 12.76
C GLY A 58 9.45 11.84 11.74
N TRP A 59 9.27 10.56 12.10
CA TRP A 59 8.67 9.54 11.24
C TRP A 59 7.20 9.33 11.61
N LYS A 60 6.49 8.55 10.80
CA LYS A 60 5.07 8.24 10.98
C LYS A 60 4.87 6.93 11.73
N ALA A 61 3.74 6.75 12.39
CA ALA A 61 3.47 5.58 13.21
C ALA A 61 3.11 4.33 12.37
N VAL A 62 3.59 3.17 12.79
CA VAL A 62 3.09 1.86 12.34
C VAL A 62 2.30 1.21 13.49
N SER A 63 1.13 0.67 13.18
CA SER A 63 0.32 -0.13 14.09
C SER A 63 0.38 -1.59 13.67
N ILE A 64 0.85 -2.47 14.55
CA ILE A 64 0.88 -3.90 14.30
C ILE A 64 -0.41 -4.49 14.87
N GLN A 65 -1.34 -4.89 14.02
CA GLN A 65 -2.56 -5.59 14.43
C GLN A 65 -2.27 -7.09 14.45
N ALA A 66 -2.39 -7.71 15.62
CA ALA A 66 -2.24 -9.16 15.78
C ALA A 66 -3.52 -9.90 15.35
N PRO A 67 -3.43 -11.19 14.99
CA PRO A 67 -4.61 -12.01 14.76
C PRO A 67 -5.44 -12.08 16.04
N GLY A 68 -6.67 -11.55 16.00
CA GLY A 68 -7.51 -11.47 17.20
C GLY A 68 -8.58 -10.40 17.12
N PRO A 69 -9.19 -10.02 18.27
CA PRO A 69 -10.23 -9.01 18.29
C PRO A 69 -9.71 -7.67 17.76
N ALA A 70 -10.49 -7.03 16.89
CA ALA A 70 -10.18 -5.72 16.32
C ALA A 70 -9.89 -4.72 17.45
N GLY A 71 -8.68 -4.14 17.47
CA GLY A 71 -8.24 -3.21 18.51
C GLY A 71 -7.13 -3.73 19.42
N SER A 72 -6.69 -4.98 19.29
CA SER A 72 -5.50 -5.53 19.98
C SER A 72 -4.16 -5.03 19.41
N GLY A 73 -4.20 -4.09 18.47
CA GLY A 73 -3.02 -3.62 17.76
C GLY A 73 -2.08 -2.85 18.67
N ILE A 74 -0.79 -3.15 18.58
CA ILE A 74 0.26 -2.44 19.30
C ILE A 74 0.80 -1.34 18.38
N THR A 75 0.62 -0.09 18.80
CA THR A 75 1.21 1.10 18.16
C THR A 75 2.49 1.53 18.87
N ASN A 76 3.32 2.32 18.20
CA ASN A 76 4.54 2.93 18.76
C ASN A 76 5.68 1.93 19.08
N LEU A 77 5.75 0.82 18.34
CA LEU A 77 6.94 -0.04 18.33
C LEU A 77 7.82 0.22 17.10
N MET A 78 7.16 0.56 16.00
CA MET A 78 7.77 0.83 14.72
C MET A 78 7.23 2.13 14.15
N CYS A 79 8.07 2.74 13.34
CA CYS A 79 7.75 3.93 12.57
C CYS A 79 8.14 3.71 11.12
N TRP A 80 7.56 4.52 10.25
CA TRP A 80 7.83 4.47 8.83
C TRP A 80 8.03 5.86 8.25
N LYS A 81 8.78 5.94 7.15
CA LYS A 81 8.84 7.14 6.32
C LYS A 81 8.92 6.74 4.85
N GLU A 82 8.48 7.67 4.01
CA GLU A 82 8.78 7.63 2.58
C GLU A 82 10.12 8.34 2.35
N SER A 83 11.01 7.72 1.59
CA SER A 83 12.27 8.33 1.15
C SER A 83 12.59 7.85 -0.26
N ASN A 84 12.70 8.76 -1.22
CA ASN A 84 12.96 8.43 -2.63
C ASN A 84 11.99 7.38 -3.22
N GLY A 85 10.69 7.46 -2.88
CA GLY A 85 9.68 6.48 -3.32
C GLY A 85 9.77 5.11 -2.63
N GLN A 86 10.64 4.97 -1.63
CA GLN A 86 10.80 3.76 -0.84
C GLN A 86 10.17 3.94 0.53
N LEU A 87 9.48 2.89 0.96
CA LEU A 87 9.02 2.66 2.32
C LEU A 87 10.21 2.22 3.17
N LEU A 88 10.59 3.05 4.14
CA LEU A 88 11.57 2.72 5.16
C LEU A 88 10.84 2.49 6.49
N THR A 89 11.28 1.48 7.23
CA THR A 89 10.77 1.19 8.58
C THR A 89 11.91 1.28 9.59
N ALA A 90 11.59 1.67 10.82
CA ALA A 90 12.54 1.73 11.92
C ALA A 90 11.86 1.39 13.24
N THR A 91 12.66 0.97 14.22
CA THR A 91 12.31 0.96 15.65
C THR A 91 13.01 2.13 16.34
N GLU A 92 12.74 2.35 17.62
CA GLU A 92 13.45 3.36 18.40
C GLU A 92 14.99 3.23 18.30
N ALA A 93 15.48 2.00 18.34
CA ALA A 93 16.91 1.70 18.39
C ALA A 93 17.61 1.81 17.02
N LYS A 94 16.94 1.44 15.91
CA LYS A 94 17.59 1.39 14.60
C LYS A 94 16.62 1.46 13.43
N VAL A 95 17.14 1.92 12.30
CA VAL A 95 16.48 1.79 11.00
C VAL A 95 16.56 0.33 10.54
N SER A 96 15.42 -0.23 10.14
CA SER A 96 15.37 -1.57 9.57
C SER A 96 15.98 -1.53 8.16
N PRO A 97 16.84 -2.49 7.79
CA PRO A 97 17.41 -2.55 6.44
C PRO A 97 16.37 -2.95 5.37
N GLN A 98 15.16 -3.32 5.78
CA GLN A 98 14.07 -3.70 4.89
C GLN A 98 13.56 -2.46 4.15
N ILE A 99 13.99 -2.32 2.89
CA ILE A 99 13.55 -1.29 1.96
C ILE A 99 12.47 -1.91 1.07
N ALA A 100 11.29 -1.31 1.07
CA ALA A 100 10.15 -1.74 0.28
C ALA A 100 9.70 -0.63 -0.68
N PRO A 101 9.20 -0.90 -1.89
CA PRO A 101 8.60 0.16 -2.71
C PRO A 101 7.29 0.65 -2.08
N MET A 102 7.02 1.96 -2.17
CA MET A 102 5.78 2.56 -1.64
C MET A 102 4.49 1.97 -2.26
N SER A 103 4.59 1.36 -3.45
CA SER A 103 3.48 0.66 -4.11
C SER A 103 2.97 -0.56 -3.35
N LEU A 104 3.71 -1.07 -2.35
CA LEU A 104 3.24 -2.17 -1.50
C LEU A 104 2.14 -1.73 -0.53
N ILE A 105 2.08 -0.44 -0.18
CA ILE A 105 1.13 0.08 0.79
C ILE A 105 0.07 1.01 0.18
N ARG A 106 0.31 1.58 -1.01
CA ARG A 106 -0.68 2.37 -1.78
C ARG A 106 -1.55 1.48 -2.65
#